data_AF-A0A812MLD5-F1
#
_entry.id   AF-A0A812MLD5-F1
#
_cell.length_a   1.000
_cell.length_b   1.000
_cell.length_c   1.000
_cell.angle_alpha   90.00
_cell.angle_beta   90.00
_cell.angle_gamma   90.00
#
_symmetry.space_group_name_H-M   'P 1'
#
loop_
_entity.id
_entity.type
_entity.pdbx_description
1 polymer ?
#
loop_
_entity_poly.entity_id
_entity_poly.type
_entity_poly.pdbx_seq_one_letter_code
_entity_poly.pdbx_strand_id
1 'polypeptide(L)'
;ADRRLAYLQVSAEANQIYPEVLGLGSNAGWAQLGAKINALRSYVATKADEDVVIAADAYDVLVMGGKAEILRVFEDLERESGKSLVFNAEPACFPPTDGICEKHPPAKWRWRFLNAGLIVGRAHAYKNMLRELVPLEVNDQWWFHMYRRDHPDEILLDTGCNLSCTLYTVGGGGISLLDRRIHVQVTQTSPPLVHFVSFGHRTKWIKGRPTSYLQETFRQLYPEQSARLLEGWWLGINVAATHDLTIYDGEGFWLMMTSVLCLQCTFTGAVSDDCLELHNGSTCHWLNVSWLLLLLSLAVLVWLRWGNLGLRLQSCWPCLRLRYANLAGSQKPPGLDC
;
A
#
# COMPACT_ATOMS: atom_id res chain seq x y z
N ALA A 1 -9.40 8.58 -4.23
CA ALA A 1 -8.49 8.66 -3.06
C ALA A 1 -7.61 7.42 -3.05
N ASP A 2 -6.35 7.52 -2.60
CA ASP A 2 -5.45 6.37 -2.47
C ASP A 2 -6.01 5.41 -1.41
N ARG A 3 -6.19 4.13 -1.77
CA ARG A 3 -6.80 3.12 -0.89
C ARG A 3 -5.95 2.87 0.36
N ARG A 4 -4.64 3.11 0.33
CA ARG A 4 -3.75 2.92 1.48
C ARG A 4 -4.06 3.85 2.65
N LEU A 5 -4.73 4.98 2.41
CA LEU A 5 -5.25 5.83 3.50
C LEU A 5 -6.24 5.10 4.41
N ALA A 6 -6.88 4.04 3.92
CA ALA A 6 -7.85 3.28 4.69
C ALA A 6 -7.24 2.69 5.98
N TYR A 7 -5.95 2.32 5.98
CA TYR A 7 -5.30 1.78 7.17
C TYR A 7 -5.39 2.75 8.34
N LEU A 8 -4.92 3.98 8.15
CA LEU A 8 -4.94 5.02 9.17
C LEU A 8 -6.37 5.48 9.46
N GLN A 9 -7.17 5.78 8.42
CA GLN A 9 -8.51 6.34 8.61
C GLN A 9 -9.44 5.39 9.37
N VAL A 10 -9.52 4.13 8.96
CA VAL A 10 -10.40 3.14 9.59
C VAL A 10 -9.95 2.84 11.02
N SER A 11 -8.64 2.67 11.22
CA SER A 11 -8.11 2.36 12.56
C SER A 11 -8.23 3.54 13.52
N ALA A 12 -8.06 4.77 13.05
CA ALA A 12 -8.28 5.98 13.84
C ALA A 12 -9.77 6.17 14.18
N GLU A 13 -10.67 6.00 13.20
CA GLU A 13 -12.12 6.14 13.41
C GLU A 13 -12.64 5.11 14.41
N ALA A 14 -12.16 3.86 14.34
CA ALA A 14 -12.47 2.82 15.32
C ALA A 14 -12.05 3.19 16.76
N ASN A 15 -11.13 4.15 16.90
CA ASN A 15 -10.64 4.70 18.16
C ASN A 15 -11.14 6.13 18.43
N GLN A 16 -12.17 6.59 17.70
CA GLN A 16 -12.77 7.93 17.80
C GLN A 16 -11.77 9.08 17.56
N ILE A 17 -10.82 8.84 16.67
CA ILE A 17 -9.83 9.82 16.22
C ILE A 17 -10.09 10.09 14.74
N TYR A 18 -10.14 11.36 14.36
CA TYR A 18 -10.45 11.79 13.00
C TYR A 18 -9.27 12.60 12.43
N PRO A 19 -8.34 11.95 11.70
CA PRO A 19 -7.14 12.61 11.21
C PRO A 19 -7.45 13.67 10.14
N GLU A 20 -6.72 14.79 10.17
CA GLU A 20 -6.66 15.75 9.07
C GLU A 20 -5.56 15.31 8.08
N VAL A 21 -5.92 15.14 6.81
CA VAL A 21 -4.97 14.71 5.77
C VAL A 21 -4.30 15.93 5.16
N LEU A 22 -3.01 16.08 5.43
CA LEU A 22 -2.19 17.15 4.88
C LEU A 22 -1.66 16.78 3.49
N GLY A 23 -1.56 17.75 2.59
CA GLY A 23 -0.95 17.56 1.27
C GLY A 23 -1.82 16.81 0.24
N LEU A 24 -3.11 16.60 0.51
CA LEU A 24 -4.01 16.00 -0.46
C LEU A 24 -4.08 16.87 -1.74
N GLY A 25 -3.86 16.25 -2.90
CA GLY A 25 -3.82 16.94 -4.19
C GLY A 25 -2.47 17.61 -4.53
N SER A 26 -1.50 17.57 -3.62
CA SER A 26 -0.11 17.97 -3.93
C SER A 26 0.64 16.86 -4.67
N ASN A 27 1.56 17.21 -5.56
CA ASN A 27 2.35 16.27 -6.34
C ASN A 27 3.76 16.09 -5.74
N ALA A 28 3.84 15.90 -4.42
CA ALA A 28 5.10 15.64 -3.73
C ALA A 28 5.41 14.14 -3.74
N GLY A 29 6.51 13.77 -4.40
CA GLY A 29 7.00 12.39 -4.43
C GLY A 29 8.00 12.09 -3.29
N TRP A 30 8.54 10.87 -3.27
CA TRP A 30 9.57 10.42 -2.32
C TRP A 30 10.85 11.27 -2.30
N ALA A 31 11.15 12.01 -3.37
CA ALA A 31 12.28 12.93 -3.39
C ALA A 31 12.01 14.20 -2.56
N GLN A 32 10.73 14.57 -2.37
CA GLN A 32 10.29 15.86 -1.85
C GLN A 32 9.75 15.79 -0.41
N LEU A 33 10.40 15.04 0.46
CA LEU A 33 9.91 14.79 1.83
C LEU A 33 9.97 16.03 2.74
N GLY A 34 10.72 17.08 2.37
CA GLY A 34 10.63 18.39 3.01
C GLY A 34 9.22 19.02 2.88
N ALA A 35 8.44 18.64 1.86
CA ALA A 35 7.05 19.08 1.72
C ALA A 35 6.18 18.59 2.90
N LYS A 36 6.42 17.37 3.41
CA LYS A 36 5.73 16.82 4.59
C LYS A 36 6.02 17.67 5.82
N ILE A 37 7.29 18.04 6.03
CA ILE A 37 7.70 18.89 7.16
C ILE A 37 7.06 20.27 7.07
N ASN A 38 7.06 20.89 5.88
CA ASN A 38 6.46 22.21 5.68
C ASN A 38 4.92 22.20 5.82
N ALA A 39 4.27 21.11 5.40
CA ALA A 39 2.84 20.92 5.63
C ALA A 39 2.53 20.81 7.13
N LEU A 40 3.30 20.01 7.87
CA LEU A 40 3.19 19.89 9.32
C LEU A 40 3.42 21.25 10.00
N ARG A 41 4.47 21.99 9.61
CA ARG A 41 4.76 23.34 10.09
C ARG A 41 3.55 24.27 9.95
N SER A 42 2.94 24.28 8.77
CA SER A 42 1.79 25.14 8.47
C SER A 42 0.58 24.75 9.33
N TYR A 43 0.35 23.45 9.54
CA TYR A 43 -0.71 22.94 10.38
C TYR A 43 -0.52 23.35 11.86
N VAL A 44 0.65 23.07 12.45
CA VAL A 44 0.91 23.34 13.88
C VAL A 44 0.93 24.82 14.21
N ALA A 45 1.27 25.70 13.26
CA ALA A 45 1.23 27.14 13.45
C ALA A 45 -0.18 27.66 13.81
N THR A 46 -1.23 26.92 13.44
CA THR A 46 -2.64 27.28 13.71
C THR A 46 -3.19 26.73 15.03
N LYS A 47 -2.43 25.89 15.75
CA LYS A 47 -2.91 25.20 16.95
C LYS A 47 -2.54 25.96 18.23
N ALA A 48 -3.29 25.74 19.32
CA ALA A 48 -2.96 26.32 20.61
C ALA A 48 -1.72 25.64 21.18
N ASP A 49 -0.89 26.37 21.93
CA ASP A 49 0.44 25.90 22.38
C ASP A 49 0.40 24.61 23.22
N GLU A 50 -0.68 24.41 23.97
CA GLU A 50 -0.91 23.25 24.84
C GLU A 50 -1.54 22.05 24.13
N ASP A 51 -2.00 22.22 22.88
CA ASP A 51 -2.58 21.13 22.10
C ASP A 51 -1.54 20.04 21.86
N VAL A 52 -1.94 18.78 22.04
CA VAL A 52 -1.13 17.62 21.67
C VAL A 52 -1.42 17.27 20.21
N VAL A 53 -0.37 17.27 19.39
CA VAL A 53 -0.42 16.97 17.97
C VAL A 53 0.27 15.63 17.70
N ILE A 54 -0.44 14.76 16.95
CA ILE A 54 0.09 13.51 16.41
C ILE A 54 0.33 13.75 14.91
N ALA A 55 1.59 13.69 14.49
CA ALA A 55 1.97 13.63 13.08
C ALA A 55 2.28 12.17 12.73
N ALA A 56 1.64 11.64 11.69
CA ALA A 56 1.76 10.25 11.29
C ALA A 56 1.90 10.10 9.76
N ASP A 57 2.69 9.13 9.32
CA ASP A 57 2.63 8.63 7.96
C ASP A 57 1.24 8.06 7.69
N ALA A 58 0.70 8.36 6.50
CA ALA A 58 -0.71 8.10 6.23
C ALA A 58 -0.98 6.69 5.67
N TYR A 59 0.04 6.02 5.12
CA TYR A 59 -0.13 4.80 4.31
C TYR A 59 0.27 3.52 5.03
N ASP A 60 0.99 3.61 6.15
CA ASP A 60 1.53 2.44 6.85
C ASP A 60 1.43 2.54 8.38
N VAL A 61 0.52 3.38 8.89
CA VAL A 61 0.23 3.51 10.32
C VAL A 61 -1.14 2.92 10.67
N LEU A 62 -1.20 2.26 11.82
CA LEU A 62 -2.44 1.86 12.49
C LEU A 62 -2.56 2.54 13.87
N VAL A 63 -3.76 3.00 14.18
CA VAL A 63 -4.16 3.44 15.53
C VAL A 63 -4.83 2.27 16.24
N MET A 64 -4.31 1.90 17.40
CA MET A 64 -4.76 0.76 18.20
C MET A 64 -5.27 1.15 19.60
N GLY A 65 -5.02 2.39 20.02
CA GLY A 65 -5.52 2.96 21.27
C GLY A 65 -6.35 4.21 21.05
N GLY A 66 -7.27 4.46 21.98
CA GLY A 66 -8.11 5.65 21.98
C GLY A 66 -7.38 6.91 22.41
N LYS A 67 -8.00 8.07 22.17
CA LYS A 67 -7.46 9.40 22.53
C LYS A 67 -6.97 9.48 23.99
N ALA A 68 -7.75 8.96 24.93
CA ALA A 68 -7.43 9.03 26.36
C ALA A 68 -6.16 8.23 26.72
N GLU A 69 -5.97 7.06 26.11
CA GLU A 69 -4.78 6.25 26.32
C GLU A 69 -3.53 6.92 25.74
N ILE A 70 -3.62 7.40 24.49
CA ILE A 70 -2.52 8.08 23.81
C ILE A 70 -2.09 9.31 24.62
N LEU A 71 -3.06 10.13 25.06
CA LEU A 71 -2.78 11.33 25.83
C LEU A 71 -2.11 11.00 27.16
N ARG A 72 -2.66 10.03 27.91
CA ARG A 72 -2.08 9.59 29.19
C ARG A 72 -0.64 9.10 29.01
N VAL A 73 -0.38 8.23 28.05
CA VAL A 73 0.96 7.68 27.82
C VAL A 73 1.94 8.79 27.37
N PHE A 74 1.49 9.71 26.51
CA PHE A 74 2.31 10.87 26.12
C PHE A 74 2.65 11.77 27.33
N GLU A 75 1.67 12.12 28.16
CA GLU A 75 1.85 12.95 29.34
C GLU A 75 2.74 12.29 30.40
N ASP A 76 2.66 10.96 30.54
CA ASP A 76 3.55 10.18 31.39
C ASP A 76 5.01 10.28 30.88
N LEU A 77 5.24 10.07 29.58
CA LEU A 77 6.57 10.20 28.97
C LEU A 77 7.11 11.64 29.03
N GLU A 78 6.27 12.64 28.77
CA GLU A 78 6.62 14.06 28.83
C GLU A 78 7.04 14.44 30.25
N ARG A 79 6.29 14.03 31.26
CA ARG A 79 6.58 14.30 32.68
C ARG A 79 7.86 13.60 33.16
N GLU A 80 8.10 12.36 32.73
CA GLU A 80 9.29 11.59 33.13
C GLU A 80 10.57 12.10 32.47
N SER A 81 10.48 12.54 31.21
CA SER A 81 11.65 12.97 30.43
C SER A 81 11.90 14.47 30.45
N GLY A 82 10.87 15.27 30.75
CA GLY A 82 10.88 16.73 30.56
C GLY A 82 10.82 17.17 29.10
N LYS A 83 10.50 16.27 28.15
CA LYS A 83 10.54 16.52 26.71
C LYS A 83 9.16 16.47 26.08
N SER A 84 8.80 17.53 25.36
CA SER A 84 7.48 17.69 24.75
C SER A 84 7.38 17.23 23.29
N LEU A 85 8.43 16.59 22.76
CA LEU A 85 8.44 15.91 21.46
C LEU A 85 8.87 14.46 21.65
N VAL A 86 8.00 13.52 21.29
CA VAL A 86 8.24 12.08 21.33
C VAL A 86 8.20 11.54 19.91
N PHE A 87 9.32 11.00 19.46
CA PHE A 87 9.44 10.32 18.16
C PHE A 87 9.37 8.82 18.37
N ASN A 88 8.77 8.11 17.41
CA ASN A 88 8.95 6.67 17.34
C ASN A 88 10.43 6.34 17.09
N ALA A 89 10.89 5.25 17.71
CA ALA A 89 12.22 4.72 17.47
C ALA A 89 12.15 3.51 16.53
N GLU A 90 13.21 3.24 15.78
CA GLU A 90 13.37 2.09 14.89
C GLU A 90 14.67 1.29 15.14
N PRO A 91 14.75 0.02 14.69
CA PRO A 91 15.96 -0.79 14.85
C PRO A 91 17.08 -0.47 13.86
N ALA A 92 16.77 0.04 12.66
CA ALA A 92 17.77 0.34 11.64
C ALA A 92 18.07 1.84 11.62
N CYS A 93 19.32 2.21 11.40
CA CYS A 93 19.65 3.61 11.21
C CYS A 93 19.48 3.98 9.74
N PHE A 94 18.65 4.99 9.45
CA PHE A 94 18.42 5.44 8.09
C PHE A 94 18.15 6.96 8.02
N PRO A 95 18.72 7.68 7.04
CA PRO A 95 19.84 7.26 6.21
C PRO A 95 21.14 7.20 7.05
N PRO A 96 22.07 6.29 6.75
CA PRO A 96 23.30 6.12 7.53
C PRO A 96 24.40 7.10 7.06
N THR A 97 24.10 8.39 7.05
CA THR A 97 25.04 9.45 6.63
C THR A 97 25.54 10.27 7.83
N ASP A 98 26.60 11.05 7.64
CA ASP A 98 27.10 12.05 8.61
C ASP A 98 27.52 11.50 9.99
N GLY A 99 27.77 10.18 10.05
CA GLY A 99 28.12 9.46 11.27
C GLY A 99 27.01 9.51 12.32
N ILE A 100 25.75 9.69 11.92
CA ILE A 100 24.65 9.87 12.87
C ILE A 100 24.33 8.60 13.64
N CYS A 101 24.51 7.43 13.03
CA CYS A 101 24.22 6.14 13.63
C CYS A 101 25.12 5.85 14.84
N GLU A 102 26.40 6.22 14.73
CA GLU A 102 27.41 6.05 15.78
C GLU A 102 27.14 6.99 16.96
N LYS A 103 26.56 8.17 16.69
CA LYS A 103 26.24 9.19 17.71
C LYS A 103 24.99 8.89 18.51
N HIS A 104 24.15 7.95 18.10
CA HIS A 104 22.98 7.58 18.89
C HIS A 104 23.41 6.88 20.20
N PRO A 105 22.86 7.25 21.36
CA PRO A 105 23.16 6.53 22.58
C PRO A 105 22.69 5.06 22.46
N PRO A 106 23.31 4.12 23.21
CA PRO A 106 22.77 2.78 23.35
C PRO A 106 21.34 2.81 23.89
N ALA A 107 20.50 1.90 23.40
CA ALA A 107 19.13 1.72 23.90
C ALA A 107 19.03 0.40 24.66
N LYS A 108 18.13 0.35 25.65
CA LYS A 108 17.84 -0.89 26.42
C LYS A 108 17.30 -2.00 25.51
N TRP A 109 16.54 -1.61 24.48
CA TRP A 109 15.90 -2.51 23.54
C TRP A 109 16.42 -2.25 22.12
N ARG A 110 15.96 -3.05 21.15
CA ARG A 110 16.45 -2.97 19.76
C ARG A 110 16.12 -1.65 19.05
N TRP A 111 15.07 -0.94 19.47
CA TRP A 111 14.70 0.35 18.89
C TRP A 111 15.63 1.42 19.44
N ARG A 112 16.48 1.98 18.58
CA ARG A 112 17.57 2.88 18.98
C ARG A 112 17.59 4.18 18.18
N PHE A 113 17.19 4.12 16.92
CA PHE A 113 17.31 5.22 15.98
C PHE A 113 15.99 5.96 15.85
N LEU A 114 16.03 7.25 15.56
CA LEU A 114 14.83 8.04 15.27
C LEU A 114 14.15 7.54 13.99
N ASN A 115 12.83 7.42 14.00
CA ASN A 115 12.01 7.29 12.81
C ASN A 115 11.13 8.55 12.66
N ALA A 116 10.87 8.99 11.42
CA ALA A 116 10.11 10.23 11.16
C ALA A 116 8.64 10.01 10.80
N GLY A 117 8.17 8.76 10.85
CA GLY A 117 6.81 8.42 10.46
C GLY A 117 5.78 8.56 11.58
N LEU A 118 6.20 8.68 12.84
CA LEU A 118 5.29 9.00 13.95
C LEU A 118 5.95 9.95 14.95
N ILE A 119 5.31 11.10 15.15
CA ILE A 119 5.75 12.12 16.11
C ILE A 119 4.53 12.52 16.94
N VAL A 120 4.67 12.57 18.26
CA VAL A 120 3.64 13.08 19.18
C VAL A 120 4.27 14.18 20.03
N GLY A 121 3.61 15.32 20.14
CA GLY A 121 4.16 16.42 20.92
C GLY A 121 3.22 17.59 21.13
N ARG A 122 3.61 18.50 22.01
CA ARG A 122 2.89 19.77 22.22
C ARG A 122 3.09 20.68 21.01
N ALA A 123 2.05 21.43 20.64
CA ALA A 123 2.12 22.33 19.49
C ALA A 123 3.23 23.38 19.65
N HIS A 124 3.48 23.91 20.86
CA HIS A 124 4.59 24.86 21.07
C HIS A 124 5.95 24.23 20.75
N ALA A 125 6.15 22.96 21.10
CA ALA A 125 7.40 22.25 20.85
C ALA A 125 7.60 22.01 19.34
N TYR A 126 6.53 21.65 18.62
CA TYR A 126 6.56 21.62 17.16
C TYR A 126 6.87 22.98 16.54
N LYS A 127 6.23 24.07 17.01
CA LYS A 127 6.49 25.43 16.50
C LYS A 127 7.93 25.85 16.71
N ASN A 128 8.54 25.44 17.84
CA ASN A 128 9.95 25.68 18.12
C ASN A 128 10.88 24.90 17.18
N MET A 129 10.59 23.63 16.94
CA MET A 129 11.36 22.79 16.01
C MET A 129 11.21 23.26 14.55
N LEU A 130 10.00 23.65 14.15
CA LEU A 130 9.63 23.94 12.75
C LEU A 130 9.58 25.45 12.46
N ARG A 131 10.46 26.25 13.07
CA ARG A 131 10.47 27.71 12.88
C ARG A 131 10.70 28.10 11.43
N GLU A 132 11.67 27.45 10.79
CA GLU A 132 12.12 27.73 9.43
C GLU A 132 11.49 26.78 8.40
N LEU A 133 11.45 27.21 7.15
CA LEU A 133 11.06 26.34 6.04
C LEU A 133 12.17 25.34 5.74
N VAL A 134 11.80 24.10 5.48
CA VAL A 134 12.73 23.03 5.08
C VAL A 134 12.77 22.93 3.56
N PRO A 135 13.95 22.82 2.93
CA PRO A 135 14.04 22.59 1.49
C PRO A 135 13.27 21.33 1.07
N LEU A 136 12.57 21.38 -0.06
CA LEU A 136 11.64 20.31 -0.47
C LEU A 136 12.35 18.96 -0.63
N GLU A 137 13.55 18.95 -1.21
CA GLU A 137 14.28 17.72 -1.56
C GLU A 137 15.01 17.05 -0.38
N VAL A 138 14.81 17.56 0.84
CA VAL A 138 15.41 16.99 2.04
C VAL A 138 14.69 15.70 2.43
N ASN A 139 15.45 14.67 2.77
CA ASN A 139 14.93 13.49 3.44
C ASN A 139 14.47 13.89 4.86
N ASP A 140 13.20 13.65 5.17
CA ASP A 140 12.58 14.08 6.43
C ASP A 140 13.25 13.42 7.65
N GLN A 141 13.51 12.13 7.58
CA GLN A 141 14.17 11.40 8.67
C GLN A 141 15.59 11.89 8.95
N TRP A 142 16.37 12.17 7.91
CA TRP A 142 17.67 12.81 8.05
C TRP A 142 17.55 14.17 8.73
N TRP A 143 16.58 15.00 8.31
CA TRP A 143 16.39 16.32 8.91
C TRP A 143 16.11 16.25 10.41
N PHE A 144 15.21 15.35 10.83
CA PHE A 144 14.90 15.16 12.25
C PHE A 144 16.06 14.55 13.03
N HIS A 145 16.86 13.69 12.41
CA HIS A 145 18.11 13.19 12.98
C HIS A 145 19.09 14.33 13.30
N MET A 146 19.26 15.27 12.37
CA MET A 146 20.15 16.42 12.53
C MET A 146 19.63 17.38 13.59
N TYR A 147 18.32 17.64 13.59
CA TYR A 147 17.68 18.43 14.64
C TYR A 147 17.93 17.81 16.02
N ARG A 148 17.66 16.51 16.19
CA ARG A 148 17.87 15.81 17.47
C ARG A 148 19.33 15.84 17.92
N ARG A 149 20.28 15.72 16.99
CA ARG A 149 21.72 15.80 17.30
C ARG A 149 22.07 17.16 17.89
N ASP A 150 21.51 18.23 17.33
CA ASP A 150 21.81 19.60 17.71
C ASP A 150 20.97 20.05 18.93
N HIS A 151 19.84 19.37 19.18
CA HIS A 151 18.87 19.63 20.25
C HIS A 151 18.53 18.34 21.05
N PRO A 152 19.52 17.69 21.70
CA PRO A 152 19.32 16.40 22.34
C PRO A 152 18.32 16.43 23.52
N ASP A 153 18.13 17.60 24.13
CA ASP A 153 17.25 17.80 25.28
C ASP A 153 15.79 18.06 24.89
N GLU A 154 15.48 18.27 23.62
CA GLU A 154 14.12 18.59 23.17
C GLU A 154 13.33 17.35 22.71
N ILE A 155 14.03 16.31 22.25
CA ILE A 155 13.41 15.11 21.67
C ILE A 155 13.63 13.88 22.55
N LEU A 156 12.53 13.19 22.87
CA LEU A 156 12.51 11.84 23.39
C LEU A 156 12.34 10.84 22.23
N LEU A 157 13.11 9.74 22.26
CA LEU A 157 12.86 8.58 21.42
C LEU A 157 12.13 7.51 22.24
N ASP A 158 10.98 7.06 21.76
CA ASP A 158 10.22 5.97 22.37
C ASP A 158 10.85 4.60 22.07
N THR A 159 12.04 4.38 22.62
CA THR A 159 12.80 3.12 22.49
C THR A 159 12.13 1.93 23.18
N GLY A 160 11.12 2.19 24.03
CA GLY A 160 10.34 1.19 24.76
C GLY A 160 9.08 0.71 24.03
N CYS A 161 8.70 1.33 22.92
CA CYS A 161 7.42 1.10 22.27
C CYS A 161 6.22 1.35 23.21
N ASN A 162 6.30 2.36 24.08
CA ASN A 162 5.23 2.68 25.04
C ASN A 162 4.05 3.39 24.36
N LEU A 163 4.35 4.44 23.60
CA LEU A 163 3.39 5.30 22.90
C LEU A 163 3.27 4.90 21.42
N SER A 164 4.40 4.59 20.79
CA SER A 164 4.48 4.30 19.36
C SER A 164 5.54 3.23 19.08
N CYS A 165 5.31 2.36 18.11
CA CYS A 165 6.27 1.31 17.77
C CYS A 165 6.40 1.07 16.28
N THR A 166 7.64 1.02 15.79
CA THR A 166 7.94 0.62 14.42
C THR A 166 8.06 -0.90 14.30
N LEU A 167 7.38 -1.49 13.32
CA LEU A 167 7.37 -2.93 13.09
C LEU A 167 7.78 -3.26 11.66
N TYR A 168 8.72 -4.21 11.52
CA TYR A 168 9.01 -4.85 10.23
C TYR A 168 8.16 -6.10 9.97
N THR A 169 7.72 -6.78 11.04
CA THR A 169 6.97 -8.03 10.96
C THR A 169 5.99 -8.17 12.13
N VAL A 170 4.99 -9.02 11.98
CA VAL A 170 4.08 -9.47 13.05
C VAL A 170 4.04 -11.00 13.03
N GLY A 171 4.03 -11.63 14.21
CA GLY A 171 4.13 -13.09 14.36
C GLY A 171 5.57 -13.61 14.43
N GLY A 172 6.56 -12.71 14.52
CA GLY A 172 7.98 -13.04 14.67
C GLY A 172 8.72 -11.98 15.49
N GLY A 173 9.91 -12.32 16.00
CA GLY A 173 10.77 -11.36 16.70
C GLY A 173 10.14 -10.74 17.95
N GLY A 174 9.30 -11.49 18.67
CA GLY A 174 8.64 -11.07 19.92
C GLY A 174 7.45 -10.13 19.72
N ILE A 175 6.86 -10.08 18.52
CA ILE A 175 5.67 -9.25 18.22
C ILE A 175 4.49 -10.18 17.90
N SER A 176 3.37 -9.99 18.59
CA SER A 176 2.14 -10.77 18.39
C SER A 176 0.91 -9.87 18.38
N LEU A 177 -0.14 -10.29 17.67
CA LEU A 177 -1.45 -9.68 17.77
C LEU A 177 -2.27 -10.45 18.82
N LEU A 178 -2.59 -9.81 19.95
CA LEU A 178 -3.35 -10.38 21.06
C LEU A 178 -4.49 -9.42 21.42
N ASP A 179 -5.70 -9.92 21.59
CA ASP A 179 -6.87 -9.11 21.97
C ASP A 179 -7.07 -7.85 21.11
N ARG A 180 -6.90 -8.01 19.79
CA ARG A 180 -6.98 -6.94 18.79
C ARG A 180 -5.94 -5.82 18.97
N ARG A 181 -4.84 -6.09 19.67
CA ARG A 181 -3.73 -5.17 19.87
C ARG A 181 -2.39 -5.82 19.56
N ILE A 182 -1.46 -5.03 19.08
CA ILE A 182 -0.08 -5.47 18.98
C ILE A 182 0.51 -5.50 20.38
N HIS A 183 1.13 -6.62 20.73
CA HIS A 183 1.91 -6.81 21.94
C HIS A 183 3.38 -7.04 21.61
N VAL A 184 4.24 -6.24 22.23
CA VAL A 184 5.70 -6.27 22.07
C VAL A 184 6.30 -6.95 23.29
N GLN A 185 6.57 -8.24 23.17
CA GLN A 185 6.95 -9.11 24.30
C GLN A 185 8.23 -8.66 25.00
N VAL A 186 9.23 -8.18 24.24
CA VAL A 186 10.51 -7.78 24.82
C VAL A 186 10.38 -6.55 25.72
N THR A 187 9.47 -5.62 25.41
CA THR A 187 9.23 -4.43 26.24
C THR A 187 8.00 -4.55 27.14
N GLN A 188 7.22 -5.63 26.98
CA GLN A 188 5.95 -5.88 27.69
C GLN A 188 4.93 -4.74 27.48
N THR A 189 4.89 -4.18 26.26
CA THR A 189 4.01 -3.05 25.91
C THR A 189 2.98 -3.44 24.86
N SER A 190 1.91 -2.65 24.79
CA SER A 190 0.90 -2.72 23.73
C SER A 190 0.67 -1.33 23.15
N PRO A 191 1.57 -0.82 22.27
CA PRO A 191 1.58 0.57 21.84
C PRO A 191 0.24 0.99 21.20
N PRO A 192 -0.29 2.19 21.53
CA PRO A 192 -1.52 2.68 20.91
C PRO A 192 -1.33 3.18 19.47
N LEU A 193 -0.09 3.47 19.06
CA LEU A 193 0.26 3.85 17.69
C LEU A 193 1.27 2.87 17.10
N VAL A 194 1.01 2.35 15.91
CA VAL A 194 1.88 1.34 15.29
C VAL A 194 2.22 1.75 13.86
N HIS A 195 3.51 1.75 13.54
CA HIS A 195 4.01 2.12 12.21
C HIS A 195 4.72 0.94 11.55
N PHE A 196 4.20 0.48 10.42
CA PHE A 196 4.70 -0.66 9.66
C PHE A 196 5.76 -0.22 8.66
N VAL A 197 6.91 0.19 9.14
CA VAL A 197 8.03 0.68 8.31
C VAL A 197 8.63 -0.40 7.40
N SER A 198 9.18 0.04 6.27
CA SER A 198 9.95 -0.82 5.35
C SER A 198 9.24 -2.14 5.03
N PHE A 199 9.83 -3.30 5.34
CA PHE A 199 9.25 -4.62 5.11
C PHE A 199 7.88 -4.85 5.78
N GLY A 200 7.49 -4.03 6.76
CA GLY A 200 6.19 -4.10 7.41
C GLY A 200 5.03 -3.86 6.44
N HIS A 201 5.17 -2.92 5.50
CA HIS A 201 4.12 -2.58 4.53
C HIS A 201 4.46 -2.96 3.08
N ARG A 202 5.69 -3.37 2.78
CA ARG A 202 6.06 -3.86 1.44
C ARG A 202 5.20 -5.04 1.02
N THR A 203 4.87 -5.07 -0.26
CA THR A 203 4.17 -6.19 -0.89
C THR A 203 4.97 -7.46 -0.70
N LYS A 204 4.27 -8.53 -0.33
CA LYS A 204 4.72 -9.91 -0.34
C LYS A 204 3.62 -10.80 -0.91
N TRP A 205 4.00 -11.94 -1.46
CA TRP A 205 3.07 -12.84 -2.13
C TRP A 205 2.84 -14.10 -1.28
N ILE A 206 1.60 -14.29 -0.80
CA ILE A 206 1.21 -15.48 -0.05
C ILE A 206 0.12 -16.21 -0.83
N LYS A 207 0.42 -17.44 -1.27
CA LYS A 207 -0.51 -18.29 -2.04
C LYS A 207 -1.10 -17.56 -3.27
N GLY A 208 -0.28 -16.80 -3.99
CA GLY A 208 -0.69 -16.07 -5.20
C GLY A 208 -1.49 -14.78 -4.95
N ARG A 209 -1.60 -14.36 -3.69
CA ARG A 209 -2.26 -13.11 -3.27
C ARG A 209 -1.24 -12.10 -2.76
N PRO A 210 -1.26 -10.84 -3.25
CA PRO A 210 -0.41 -9.79 -2.71
C PRO A 210 -0.93 -9.37 -1.34
N THR A 211 -0.03 -9.21 -0.38
CA THR A 211 -0.32 -8.80 0.99
C THR A 211 0.91 -8.13 1.59
N SER A 212 0.85 -7.77 2.86
CA SER A 212 1.98 -7.28 3.67
C SER A 212 1.73 -7.65 5.13
N TYR A 213 2.66 -7.39 6.05
CA TYR A 213 2.35 -7.57 7.47
C TYR A 213 1.29 -6.57 7.95
N LEU A 214 1.33 -5.35 7.43
CA LEU A 214 0.29 -4.33 7.62
C LEU A 214 -1.08 -4.82 7.12
N GLN A 215 -1.18 -5.27 5.86
CA GLN A 215 -2.44 -5.72 5.28
C GLN A 215 -3.02 -6.92 6.05
N GLU A 216 -2.18 -7.87 6.43
CA GLU A 216 -2.62 -9.04 7.19
C GLU A 216 -3.10 -8.66 8.59
N THR A 217 -2.39 -7.77 9.28
CA THR A 217 -2.81 -7.24 10.58
C THR A 217 -4.13 -6.48 10.44
N PHE A 218 -4.26 -5.63 9.42
CA PHE A 218 -5.47 -4.88 9.14
C PHE A 218 -6.66 -5.79 8.83
N ARG A 219 -6.47 -6.85 8.04
CA ARG A 219 -7.51 -7.85 7.74
C ARG A 219 -8.01 -8.56 8.99
N GLN A 220 -7.11 -8.91 9.92
CA GLN A 220 -7.50 -9.56 11.17
C GLN A 220 -8.28 -8.61 12.10
N LEU A 221 -7.91 -7.33 12.10
CA LEU A 221 -8.57 -6.32 12.93
C LEU A 221 -9.91 -5.84 12.32
N TYR A 222 -9.95 -5.61 11.01
CA TYR A 222 -11.03 -4.95 10.29
C TYR A 222 -11.43 -5.76 9.04
N PRO A 223 -11.92 -7.00 9.20
CA PRO A 223 -12.12 -7.92 8.08
C PRO A 223 -13.09 -7.38 7.03
N GLU A 224 -14.20 -6.77 7.45
CA GLU A 224 -15.20 -6.19 6.54
C GLU A 224 -14.65 -5.00 5.76
N GLN A 225 -13.93 -4.10 6.44
CA GLN A 225 -13.33 -2.92 5.83
C GLN A 225 -12.18 -3.30 4.90
N SER A 226 -11.37 -4.29 5.28
CA SER A 226 -10.32 -4.84 4.43
C SER A 226 -10.90 -5.43 3.14
N ALA A 227 -11.93 -6.28 3.27
CA ALA A 227 -12.64 -6.87 2.15
C ALA A 227 -13.20 -5.78 1.21
N ARG A 228 -13.85 -4.76 1.75
CA ARG A 228 -14.51 -3.70 0.97
C ARG A 228 -13.54 -2.69 0.33
N LEU A 229 -12.53 -2.24 1.08
CA LEU A 229 -11.72 -1.07 0.70
C LEU A 229 -10.41 -1.44 0.00
N LEU A 230 -9.83 -2.60 0.34
CA LEU A 230 -8.47 -2.96 -0.07
C LEU A 230 -8.46 -4.19 -0.98
N GLU A 231 -9.34 -5.14 -0.74
CA GLU A 231 -9.32 -6.45 -1.40
C GLU A 231 -10.38 -6.59 -2.48
N GLY A 232 -11.47 -5.84 -2.33
CA GLY A 232 -12.59 -5.78 -3.25
C GLY A 232 -12.17 -5.17 -4.58
N TRP A 233 -12.35 -5.96 -5.62
CA TRP A 233 -12.32 -5.52 -6.99
C TRP A 233 -13.68 -5.77 -7.59
N TRP A 234 -14.34 -4.68 -7.93
CA TRP A 234 -15.54 -4.75 -8.72
C TRP A 234 -15.29 -4.08 -10.07
N LEU A 235 -15.75 -4.73 -11.13
CA LEU A 235 -15.93 -4.10 -12.43
C LEU A 235 -17.41 -3.79 -12.55
N GLY A 236 -17.76 -2.56 -12.88
CA GLY A 236 -19.15 -2.19 -13.06
C GLY A 236 -19.33 -0.90 -13.82
N ILE A 237 -20.57 -0.58 -14.15
CA ILE A 237 -20.97 0.64 -14.83
C ILE A 237 -21.77 1.47 -13.84
N ASN A 238 -21.35 2.71 -13.63
CA ASN A 238 -22.08 3.69 -12.84
C ASN A 238 -23.09 4.38 -13.76
N VAL A 239 -24.39 4.06 -13.62
CA VAL A 239 -25.47 4.67 -14.41
C VAL A 239 -26.19 5.69 -13.54
N ALA A 240 -25.60 6.90 -13.47
CA ALA A 240 -26.02 7.99 -12.59
C ALA A 240 -25.81 7.73 -11.08
N ALA A 241 -26.08 8.74 -10.25
CA ALA A 241 -25.70 8.77 -8.83
C ALA A 241 -26.35 7.71 -7.93
N THR A 242 -27.27 6.89 -8.43
CA THR A 242 -28.07 5.95 -7.63
C THR A 242 -28.12 4.53 -8.19
N HIS A 243 -27.50 4.24 -9.35
CA HIS A 243 -27.55 2.89 -9.93
C HIS A 243 -26.16 2.42 -10.34
N ASP A 244 -25.70 1.38 -9.66
CA ASP A 244 -24.47 0.68 -10.00
C ASP A 244 -24.82 -0.68 -10.60
N LEU A 245 -24.33 -0.95 -11.81
CA LEU A 245 -24.35 -2.28 -12.39
C LEU A 245 -23.01 -2.96 -12.13
N THR A 246 -22.95 -3.89 -11.19
CA THR A 246 -21.77 -4.71 -10.94
C THR A 246 -21.69 -5.83 -11.99
N ILE A 247 -20.69 -5.76 -12.87
CA ILE A 247 -20.37 -6.77 -13.88
C ILE A 247 -19.55 -7.91 -13.25
N TYR A 248 -18.69 -7.58 -12.31
CA TYR A 248 -17.83 -8.52 -11.60
C TYR A 248 -17.61 -8.04 -10.18
N ASP A 249 -17.64 -8.95 -9.22
CA ASP A 249 -17.18 -8.75 -7.86
C ASP A 249 -16.61 -10.10 -7.39
N GLY A 250 -15.30 -10.15 -7.11
CA GLY A 250 -14.67 -11.41 -6.70
C GLY A 250 -13.15 -11.41 -6.67
N GLU A 251 -12.61 -12.51 -6.13
CA GLU A 251 -11.17 -12.69 -5.86
C GLU A 251 -10.32 -13.00 -7.10
N GLY A 252 -10.94 -13.44 -8.20
CA GLY A 252 -10.28 -13.85 -9.44
C GLY A 252 -9.49 -12.74 -10.13
N PHE A 253 -9.76 -11.47 -9.82
CA PHE A 253 -8.96 -10.35 -10.31
C PHE A 253 -7.49 -10.45 -9.88
N TRP A 254 -7.21 -10.93 -8.66
CA TRP A 254 -5.84 -11.09 -8.20
C TRP A 254 -5.09 -12.14 -9.03
N LEU A 255 -5.72 -13.26 -9.35
CA LEU A 255 -5.13 -14.27 -10.24
C LEU A 255 -4.83 -13.70 -11.63
N MET A 256 -5.70 -12.85 -12.16
CA MET A 256 -5.47 -12.15 -13.42
C MET A 256 -4.27 -11.19 -13.31
N MET A 257 -4.22 -10.34 -12.28
CA MET A 257 -3.09 -9.42 -12.05
C MET A 257 -1.77 -10.16 -11.85
N THR A 258 -1.76 -11.23 -11.04
CA THR A 258 -0.61 -12.12 -10.88
C THR A 258 -0.17 -12.69 -12.21
N SER A 259 -1.13 -13.11 -13.06
CA SER A 259 -0.82 -13.63 -14.39
C SER A 259 -0.16 -12.57 -15.28
N VAL A 260 -0.72 -11.36 -15.31
CA VAL A 260 -0.18 -10.24 -16.11
C VAL A 260 1.23 -9.89 -15.64
N LEU A 261 1.47 -9.83 -14.33
CA LEU A 261 2.79 -9.63 -13.77
C LEU A 261 3.75 -10.77 -14.13
N CYS A 262 3.35 -12.03 -14.01
CA CYS A 262 4.18 -13.18 -14.43
C CYS A 262 4.56 -13.11 -15.91
N LEU A 263 3.62 -12.75 -16.79
CA LEU A 263 3.87 -12.54 -18.21
C LEU A 263 4.85 -11.38 -18.42
N GLN A 264 4.64 -10.24 -17.75
CA GLN A 264 5.55 -9.10 -17.84
C GLN A 264 6.97 -9.48 -17.40
N CYS A 265 7.12 -10.08 -16.22
CA CYS A 265 8.41 -10.53 -15.70
C CYS A 265 9.12 -11.49 -16.67
N THR A 266 8.37 -12.42 -17.29
CA THR A 266 8.91 -13.43 -18.21
C THR A 266 9.27 -12.84 -19.58
N PHE A 267 8.40 -12.03 -20.17
CA PHE A 267 8.55 -11.53 -21.55
C PHE A 267 9.41 -10.27 -21.65
N THR A 268 9.34 -9.37 -20.67
CA THR A 268 10.11 -8.11 -20.71
C THR A 268 11.45 -8.23 -20.01
N GLY A 269 11.71 -9.33 -19.28
CA GLY A 269 12.88 -9.48 -18.44
C GLY A 269 12.96 -8.41 -17.32
N ALA A 270 11.81 -7.85 -16.91
CA ALA A 270 11.79 -6.85 -15.86
C ALA A 270 12.28 -7.45 -14.55
N VAL A 271 13.25 -6.80 -13.91
CA VAL A 271 13.73 -7.18 -12.58
C VAL A 271 13.08 -6.24 -11.57
N SER A 272 12.08 -6.76 -10.86
CA SER A 272 11.44 -6.08 -9.74
C SER A 272 11.34 -7.04 -8.55
N ASP A 273 11.19 -6.52 -7.34
CA ASP A 273 10.98 -7.34 -6.13
C ASP A 273 9.78 -8.28 -6.31
N ASP A 274 8.70 -7.79 -6.94
CA ASP A 274 7.52 -8.60 -7.28
C ASP A 274 7.88 -9.77 -8.22
N CYS A 275 8.71 -9.53 -9.23
CA CYS A 275 9.16 -10.58 -10.16
C CYS A 275 10.00 -11.63 -9.45
N LEU A 276 10.93 -11.22 -8.58
CA LEU A 276 11.78 -12.15 -7.82
C LEU A 276 10.94 -13.04 -6.90
N GLU A 277 9.94 -12.47 -6.25
CA GLU A 277 9.08 -13.22 -5.33
C GLU A 277 8.13 -14.17 -6.07
N LEU A 278 7.51 -13.71 -7.16
CA LEU A 278 6.61 -14.53 -7.98
C LEU A 278 7.34 -15.68 -8.70
N HIS A 279 8.58 -15.48 -9.13
CA HIS A 279 9.36 -16.51 -9.86
C HIS A 279 9.84 -17.66 -8.95
N ASN A 280 9.97 -17.41 -7.65
CA ASN A 280 10.26 -18.45 -6.66
C ASN A 280 9.05 -19.36 -6.36
N GLY A 281 7.84 -18.99 -6.82
CA GLY A 281 6.62 -19.78 -6.66
C GLY A 281 6.26 -20.58 -7.93
N SER A 282 5.62 -21.74 -7.76
CA SER A 282 5.04 -22.50 -8.89
C SER A 282 3.85 -21.78 -9.55
N THR A 283 3.34 -20.72 -8.93
CA THR A 283 2.19 -19.94 -9.39
C THR A 283 2.38 -19.39 -10.80
N CYS A 284 3.53 -18.77 -11.12
CA CYS A 284 3.75 -18.24 -12.46
C CYS A 284 3.82 -19.33 -13.53
N HIS A 285 4.40 -20.49 -13.20
CA HIS A 285 4.45 -21.62 -14.12
C HIS A 285 3.04 -22.08 -14.50
N TRP A 286 2.18 -22.33 -13.50
CA TRP A 286 0.81 -22.79 -13.74
C TRP A 286 -0.08 -21.75 -14.43
N LEU A 287 0.07 -20.46 -14.08
CA LEU A 287 -0.66 -19.39 -14.76
C LEU A 287 -0.24 -19.27 -16.22
N ASN A 288 1.07 -19.30 -16.52
CA ASN A 288 1.57 -19.26 -17.89
C ASN A 288 1.08 -20.46 -18.71
N VAL A 289 1.10 -21.68 -18.15
CA VAL A 289 0.54 -22.87 -18.80
C VAL A 289 -0.96 -22.72 -19.05
N SER A 290 -1.72 -22.23 -18.07
CA SER A 290 -3.16 -22.01 -18.21
C SER A 290 -3.49 -20.99 -19.31
N TRP A 291 -2.71 -19.91 -19.41
CA TRP A 291 -2.86 -18.93 -20.49
C TRP A 291 -2.51 -19.49 -21.85
N LEU A 292 -1.42 -20.27 -21.96
CA LEU A 292 -1.08 -20.95 -23.21
C LEU A 292 -2.19 -21.90 -23.65
N LEU A 293 -2.75 -22.69 -22.74
CA LEU A 293 -3.88 -23.57 -23.02
C LEU A 293 -5.13 -22.79 -23.43
N LEU A 294 -5.44 -21.68 -22.75
CA LEU A 294 -6.57 -20.82 -23.10
C LEU A 294 -6.40 -20.20 -24.50
N LEU A 295 -5.23 -19.63 -24.80
CA LEU A 295 -4.91 -19.06 -26.10
C LEU A 295 -4.95 -20.11 -27.21
N LEU A 296 -4.43 -21.31 -26.97
CA LEU A 296 -4.53 -22.44 -27.89
C LEU A 296 -6.00 -22.83 -28.12
N SER A 297 -6.82 -22.89 -27.06
CA SER A 297 -8.24 -23.20 -27.18
C SER A 297 -9.01 -22.14 -27.99
N LEU A 298 -8.73 -20.85 -27.77
CA LEU A 298 -9.31 -19.75 -28.53
C LEU A 298 -8.85 -19.77 -29.99
N ALA A 299 -7.57 -20.04 -30.25
CA ALA A 299 -7.05 -20.19 -31.60
C ALA A 299 -7.71 -21.36 -32.34
N VAL A 300 -7.92 -22.50 -31.67
CA VAL A 300 -8.67 -23.64 -32.22
C VAL A 300 -10.12 -23.25 -32.52
N LEU A 301 -10.80 -22.54 -31.62
CA LEU A 301 -12.17 -22.08 -31.85
C LEU A 301 -12.29 -21.11 -33.03
N VAL A 302 -11.35 -20.15 -33.15
CA VAL A 302 -11.28 -19.23 -34.29
C VAL A 302 -11.00 -20.01 -35.59
N TRP A 303 -10.05 -20.95 -35.57
CA TRP A 303 -9.71 -21.80 -36.71
C TRP A 303 -10.89 -22.66 -37.15
N LEU A 304 -11.61 -23.30 -36.22
CA LEU A 304 -12.81 -24.08 -36.53
C LEU A 304 -13.93 -23.20 -37.09
N ARG A 305 -14.11 -21.98 -36.57
CA ARG A 305 -15.12 -21.04 -37.08
C ARG A 305 -14.77 -20.55 -38.48
N TRP A 306 -13.50 -20.23 -38.74
CA TRP A 306 -13.01 -19.80 -40.05
C TRP A 306 -12.99 -20.94 -41.07
N GLY A 307 -12.59 -22.15 -40.66
CA GLY A 307 -12.63 -23.35 -41.50
C GLY A 307 -14.05 -23.71 -41.93
N ASN A 308 -15.02 -23.62 -41.00
CA ASN A 308 -16.44 -23.78 -41.33
C ASN A 308 -16.99 -22.65 -42.21
N LEU A 309 -16.49 -21.41 -42.06
CA LEU A 309 -16.82 -20.30 -42.96
C LEU A 309 -16.29 -20.57 -44.38
N GLY A 310 -15.08 -21.10 -44.51
CA GLY A 310 -14.48 -21.50 -45.78
C GLY A 310 -15.26 -22.60 -46.49
N LEU A 311 -15.73 -23.62 -45.75
CA LEU A 311 -16.58 -24.69 -46.27
C LEU A 311 -17.97 -24.20 -46.71
N ARG A 312 -18.56 -23.21 -46.00
CA ARG A 312 -19.81 -22.56 -46.43
C ARG A 312 -19.63 -21.65 -47.66
N LEU A 313 -18.48 -20.99 -47.79
CA LEU A 313 -18.15 -20.20 -48.98
C LEU A 313 -17.88 -21.08 -50.21
N GLN A 314 -17.26 -22.26 -50.04
CA GLN A 314 -17.07 -23.23 -51.12
C GLN A 314 -18.38 -23.84 -51.63
N SER A 315 -19.40 -24.02 -50.77
CA SER A 315 -20.74 -24.45 -51.21
C SER A 315 -21.57 -23.34 -51.87
N CYS A 316 -21.27 -22.06 -51.61
CA CYS A 316 -21.89 -20.92 -52.33
C CYS A 316 -21.15 -20.50 -53.61
N TRP A 317 -19.90 -20.94 -53.80
CA TRP A 317 -19.06 -20.57 -54.95
C TRP A 317 -19.62 -21.01 -56.32
N PRO A 318 -20.26 -22.20 -56.47
CA PRO A 318 -20.93 -22.57 -57.72
C PRO A 318 -22.08 -21.62 -58.08
N CYS A 319 -22.85 -21.13 -57.09
CA CYS A 319 -23.96 -20.20 -57.30
C CYS A 319 -23.49 -18.79 -57.72
N LEU A 320 -22.38 -18.30 -57.17
CA LEU A 320 -21.84 -16.98 -57.57
C LEU A 320 -21.23 -16.99 -58.98
N ARG A 321 -20.60 -18.10 -59.41
CA ARG A 321 -20.15 -18.26 -60.81
C ARG A 321 -21.31 -18.27 -61.81
N LEU A 322 -22.45 -18.85 -61.44
CA LEU A 322 -23.66 -18.88 -62.29
C LEU A 322 -24.30 -17.49 -62.45
N ARG A 323 -24.27 -16.62 -61.43
CA ARG A 323 -24.72 -15.23 -61.57
C ARG A 323 -23.82 -14.39 -62.48
N TYR A 324 -22.50 -14.61 -62.46
CA TYR A 324 -21.58 -13.91 -63.37
C TYR A 324 -21.65 -14.44 -64.81
N ALA A 325 -21.95 -15.72 -65.03
CA ALA A 325 -22.13 -16.28 -66.38
C ALA A 325 -23.42 -15.77 -67.07
N ASN A 326 -24.48 -15.48 -66.32
CA ASN A 326 -25.71 -14.90 -66.88
C ASN A 326 -25.55 -13.44 -67.38
N LEU A 327 -24.52 -12.72 -66.94
CA LEU A 327 -24.18 -11.39 -67.47
C LEU A 327 -23.38 -11.47 -68.79
N ALA A 328 -22.89 -12.65 -69.16
CA ALA A 328 -22.09 -12.89 -70.37
C ALA A 328 -22.83 -13.62 -71.50
N GLY A 329 -24.14 -13.88 -71.35
CA GLY A 329 -25.00 -14.32 -72.46
C GLY A 329 -24.87 -15.79 -72.89
N SER A 330 -24.37 -16.69 -72.05
CA SER A 330 -24.38 -18.13 -72.36
C SER A 330 -25.64 -18.84 -71.82
N GLN A 331 -26.21 -19.74 -72.63
CA GLN A 331 -27.41 -20.51 -72.27
C GLN A 331 -27.14 -21.50 -71.12
N LYS A 332 -28.10 -21.57 -70.19
CA LYS A 332 -28.07 -22.41 -68.99
C LYS A 332 -28.25 -23.90 -69.35
N PRO A 333 -27.39 -24.82 -68.89
CA PRO A 333 -27.63 -26.26 -69.06
C PRO A 333 -28.81 -26.72 -68.17
N PRO A 334 -29.68 -27.64 -68.65
CA PRO A 334 -30.81 -28.15 -67.88
C PRO A 334 -30.32 -29.17 -66.83
N GLY A 335 -30.78 -29.05 -65.58
CA GLY A 335 -30.65 -30.11 -64.57
C GLY A 335 -29.92 -29.79 -63.26
N LEU A 336 -29.61 -28.53 -62.95
CA LEU A 336 -29.13 -28.15 -61.60
C LEU A 336 -30.10 -27.20 -60.93
N ASP A 337 -30.86 -27.71 -59.96
CA ASP A 337 -31.50 -26.91 -58.93
C ASP A 337 -30.42 -26.56 -57.89
N CYS A 338 -30.16 -25.26 -57.75
CA CYS A 338 -29.37 -24.67 -56.68
C CYS A 338 -30.29 -24.10 -55.62
#